data_AF-A0AAV9L3L3-F1
#
_entry.id   AF-A0AAV9L3L3-F1
#
_cell.length_a   1.000
_cell.length_b   1.000
_cell.length_c   1.000
_cell.angle_alpha   90.00
_cell.angle_beta   90.00
_cell.angle_gamma   90.00
#
_symmetry.space_group_name_H-M   'P 1'
#
loop_
_entity.id
_entity.type
_entity.pdbx_description
1 polymer ?
#
loop_
_entity_poly.entity_id
_entity_poly.type
_entity_poly.pdbx_seq_one_letter_code
_entity_poly.pdbx_strand_id
1 'polypeptide(L)'
;MGFFHFLKTQLTTFFQVNLSVISNYIDGKVRIFSSILQFCKLCFLEPVKCSSVVTHESFDKKQEKAVYVYDKPKHKTTSREPKEWRFIDNCFWIIGYLCITWWLLLFLCNFLPAILPGFKLAELPGSRLKNEGLNAHYPVVLVPGIVTGGLELWEGKPCSEGLFRKRLWGGSFAEIFKRPLCWLEHLSLDNETGLDPPGIRVRAVTGLVAGDYFAPGYFVWANLIENLAKIGYEQKNIYMASYDWRLSFPNTELKKSQEIREFEVS
;
A
#
# COMPACT_ATOMS: atom_id res chain seq x y z
N MET A 1 24.11 -2.07 14.86
CA MET A 1 23.55 -0.76 14.43
C MET A 1 23.58 -0.54 12.91
N GLY A 2 24.72 -0.68 12.23
CA GLY A 2 24.87 -0.35 10.81
C GLY A 2 23.79 -0.90 9.86
N PHE A 3 23.38 -2.17 10.01
CA PHE A 3 22.34 -2.78 9.18
C PHE A 3 21.01 -2.01 9.19
N PHE A 4 20.55 -1.49 10.35
CA PHE A 4 19.33 -0.69 10.40
C PHE A 4 19.50 0.67 9.71
N HIS A 5 20.69 1.26 9.71
CA HIS A 5 20.93 2.51 8.98
C HIS A 5 21.06 2.26 7.46
N PHE A 6 21.68 1.15 7.05
CA PHE A 6 21.72 0.72 5.66
C PHE A 6 20.31 0.39 5.15
N LEU A 7 19.54 -0.42 5.88
CA LEU A 7 18.16 -0.76 5.55
C LEU A 7 17.28 0.49 5.52
N LYS A 8 17.44 1.42 6.47
CA LYS A 8 16.76 2.72 6.45
C LYS A 8 17.14 3.50 5.19
N THR A 9 18.42 3.70 4.89
CA THR A 9 18.87 4.45 3.71
C THR A 9 18.37 3.80 2.41
N GLN A 10 18.53 2.48 2.24
CA GLN A 10 18.03 1.75 1.08
C GLN A 10 16.52 1.86 0.97
N LEU A 11 15.77 1.72 2.07
CA LEU A 11 14.33 1.96 2.08
C LEU A 11 14.01 3.42 1.73
N THR A 12 14.72 4.44 2.21
CA THR A 12 14.44 5.84 1.84
C THR A 12 14.69 6.06 0.35
N THR A 13 15.82 5.60 -0.21
CA THR A 13 16.14 5.77 -1.64
C THR A 13 15.15 4.97 -2.50
N PHE A 14 14.78 3.76 -2.07
CA PHE A 14 13.80 2.92 -2.76
C PHE A 14 12.38 3.51 -2.69
N PHE A 15 11.96 4.01 -1.52
CA PHE A 15 10.72 4.78 -1.37
C PHE A 15 10.78 6.09 -2.14
N GLN A 16 11.94 6.73 -2.35
CA GLN A 16 12.06 7.96 -3.13
C GLN A 16 11.95 7.71 -4.64
N VAL A 17 12.51 6.61 -5.15
CA VAL A 17 12.29 6.16 -6.54
C VAL A 17 10.85 5.70 -6.75
N ASN A 18 10.26 4.99 -5.79
CA ASN A 18 8.83 4.69 -5.85
C ASN A 18 7.97 5.93 -5.68
N LEU A 19 8.36 6.93 -4.87
CA LEU A 19 7.66 8.21 -4.79
C LEU A 19 7.81 9.04 -6.05
N SER A 20 8.88 8.92 -6.84
CA SER A 20 8.95 9.61 -8.13
C SER A 20 8.09 8.92 -9.19
N VAL A 21 8.01 7.58 -9.20
CA VAL A 21 7.07 6.83 -10.06
C VAL A 21 5.61 7.08 -9.63
N ILE A 22 5.33 7.03 -8.33
CA ILE A 22 4.02 7.33 -7.74
C ILE A 22 3.69 8.81 -7.89
N SER A 23 4.64 9.74 -7.81
CA SER A 23 4.41 11.16 -8.12
C SER A 23 4.06 11.29 -9.59
N ASN A 24 4.84 10.79 -10.55
CA ASN A 24 4.46 10.88 -11.97
C ASN A 24 3.09 10.26 -12.27
N TYR A 25 2.70 9.18 -11.57
CA TYR A 25 1.36 8.57 -11.65
C TYR A 25 0.26 9.41 -10.97
N ILE A 26 0.55 10.02 -9.81
CA ILE A 26 -0.34 10.92 -9.08
C ILE A 26 -0.46 12.27 -9.79
N ASP A 27 0.61 12.87 -10.30
CA ASP A 27 0.66 14.08 -11.13
C ASP A 27 -0.14 13.88 -12.42
N GLY A 28 -0.08 12.69 -13.04
CA GLY A 28 -0.98 12.30 -14.12
C GLY A 28 -2.45 12.35 -13.69
N LYS A 29 -2.79 11.78 -12.53
CA LYS A 29 -4.14 11.83 -11.94
C LYS A 29 -4.55 13.21 -11.42
N VAL A 30 -3.63 14.03 -10.90
CA VAL A 30 -3.85 15.36 -10.35
C VAL A 30 -4.02 16.37 -11.47
N ARG A 31 -3.36 16.17 -12.62
CA ARG A 31 -3.67 16.92 -13.84
C ARG A 31 -5.10 16.64 -14.31
N ILE A 32 -5.55 15.38 -14.26
CA ILE A 32 -6.95 14.99 -14.53
C ILE A 32 -7.91 15.60 -13.50
N PHE A 33 -7.64 15.47 -12.19
CA PHE A 33 -8.47 16.08 -11.14
C PHE A 33 -8.49 17.61 -11.21
N SER A 34 -7.39 18.26 -11.61
CA SER A 34 -7.34 19.70 -11.85
C SER A 34 -8.21 20.10 -13.05
N SER A 35 -8.19 19.33 -14.14
CA SER A 35 -9.10 19.55 -15.28
C SER A 35 -10.56 19.35 -14.87
N ILE A 36 -10.88 18.34 -14.05
CA ILE A 36 -12.23 18.12 -13.52
C ILE A 36 -12.66 19.28 -12.60
N LEU A 37 -11.80 19.71 -11.67
CA LEU A 37 -12.09 20.82 -10.76
C LEU A 37 -12.25 22.16 -11.50
N GLN A 38 -11.47 22.37 -12.57
CA GLN A 38 -11.55 23.55 -13.43
C GLN A 38 -12.79 23.50 -14.33
N PHE A 39 -13.25 22.31 -14.76
CA PHE A 39 -14.53 22.12 -15.42
C PHE A 39 -15.70 22.43 -14.46
N CYS A 40 -15.68 21.90 -13.23
CA CYS A 40 -16.65 22.28 -12.20
C CYS A 40 -16.66 23.80 -11.94
N LYS A 41 -15.50 24.46 -11.93
CA LYS A 41 -15.40 25.92 -11.75
C LYS A 41 -16.02 26.72 -12.90
N LEU A 42 -16.15 26.14 -14.11
CA LEU A 42 -16.87 26.73 -15.24
C LEU A 42 -18.38 26.49 -15.17
N CYS A 43 -18.85 25.43 -14.50
CA CYS A 43 -20.26 25.08 -14.39
C CYS A 43 -21.04 25.83 -13.28
N PHE A 44 -20.40 26.68 -12.48
CA PHE A 44 -21.00 27.36 -11.32
C PHE A 44 -20.97 28.91 -11.38
N LEU A 45 -20.84 29.47 -12.59
CA LEU A 45 -21.17 30.86 -12.94
C LEU A 45 -22.36 30.76 -13.94
N GLU A 46 -23.44 31.54 -13.89
CA GLU A 46 -23.84 32.78 -13.19
C GLU A 46 -25.41 32.78 -13.13
N PRO A 47 -26.19 33.87 -12.81
CA PRO A 47 -25.85 35.21 -12.33
C PRO A 47 -26.58 35.64 -11.03
N VAL A 48 -26.27 36.84 -10.54
CA VAL A 48 -26.97 37.53 -9.44
C VAL A 48 -28.29 38.18 -9.91
N LYS A 49 -29.31 38.19 -9.04
CA LYS A 49 -30.44 39.16 -9.09
C LYS A 49 -30.47 39.98 -7.79
N CYS A 50 -30.89 41.24 -7.88
CA CYS A 50 -30.70 42.24 -6.82
C CYS A 50 -31.93 43.14 -6.62
N SER A 51 -32.13 43.61 -5.37
CA SER A 51 -33.15 44.59 -4.93
C SER A 51 -34.61 44.10 -4.94
N SER A 52 -35.56 44.69 -4.19
CA SER A 52 -35.57 46.00 -3.50
C SER A 52 -36.52 46.09 -2.28
N VAL A 53 -36.54 47.26 -1.59
CA VAL A 53 -37.52 47.77 -0.59
C VAL A 53 -37.35 47.23 0.87
N VAL A 54 -37.12 47.97 1.99
CA VAL A 54 -37.44 49.33 2.55
C VAL A 54 -38.71 49.33 3.45
N THR A 55 -38.80 49.83 4.70
CA THR A 55 -37.88 50.39 5.77
C THR A 55 -38.63 50.55 7.15
N HIS A 56 -37.93 51.00 8.22
CA HIS A 56 -38.43 51.74 9.44
C HIS A 56 -39.31 50.95 10.48
N GLU A 57 -39.43 51.25 11.80
CA GLU A 57 -38.68 51.99 12.88
C GLU A 57 -39.42 51.81 14.26
N SER A 58 -39.11 52.36 15.46
CA SER A 58 -37.94 53.02 16.13
C SER A 58 -38.10 53.09 17.69
N PHE A 59 -36.96 53.21 18.43
CA PHE A 59 -36.75 53.87 19.76
C PHE A 59 -37.60 53.46 21.01
N ASP A 60 -37.29 53.82 22.28
CA ASP A 60 -36.04 53.97 23.09
C ASP A 60 -36.41 54.20 24.61
N LYS A 61 -35.43 54.17 25.53
CA LYS A 61 -35.37 54.74 26.93
C LYS A 61 -35.97 54.02 28.16
N LYS A 62 -35.06 53.33 28.89
CA LYS A 62 -34.51 53.65 30.24
C LYS A 62 -35.37 53.86 31.52
N GLN A 63 -34.87 53.24 32.60
CA GLN A 63 -34.79 53.69 34.04
C GLN A 63 -35.97 53.55 35.04
N GLU A 64 -36.05 52.36 35.66
CA GLU A 64 -35.74 52.12 37.11
C GLU A 64 -36.34 53.03 38.22
N LYS A 65 -37.20 52.45 39.08
CA LYS A 65 -36.96 52.26 40.53
C LYS A 65 -37.95 51.28 41.16
N ALA A 66 -37.65 50.77 42.36
CA ALA A 66 -38.26 49.56 42.94
C ALA A 66 -39.07 49.80 44.23
N VAL A 67 -40.04 48.92 44.48
CA VAL A 67 -40.73 48.69 45.77
C VAL A 67 -40.85 47.17 45.98
N TYR A 68 -40.77 46.70 47.23
CA TYR A 68 -40.70 45.27 47.62
C TYR A 68 -42.07 44.68 47.98
N VAL A 69 -42.25 43.36 47.81
CA VAL A 69 -42.57 42.35 48.87
C VAL A 69 -42.85 40.94 48.27
N TYR A 70 -42.20 39.91 48.85
CA TYR A 70 -42.47 38.45 48.94
C TYR A 70 -43.63 37.78 48.15
N ASP A 71 -43.51 36.55 47.59
CA ASP A 71 -42.36 35.62 47.46
C ASP A 71 -42.59 34.46 46.44
N LYS A 72 -41.49 33.92 45.88
CA LYS A 72 -41.28 32.54 45.37
C LYS A 72 -42.16 31.96 44.20
N PRO A 73 -41.70 30.90 43.50
CA PRO A 73 -41.40 31.11 42.08
C PRO A 73 -42.18 30.25 41.07
N LYS A 74 -42.28 30.75 39.84
CA LYS A 74 -42.60 29.96 38.63
C LYS A 74 -41.32 29.43 38.00
N HIS A 75 -41.35 28.20 37.48
CA HIS A 75 -40.40 27.79 36.43
C HIS A 75 -41.05 27.85 35.03
N LYS A 76 -40.22 28.16 34.04
CA LYS A 76 -40.55 28.19 32.60
C LYS A 76 -40.38 26.76 32.02
N THR A 77 -40.75 26.41 30.78
CA THR A 77 -40.79 27.22 29.55
C THR A 77 -41.68 26.59 28.49
N THR A 78 -42.21 27.39 27.55
CA THR A 78 -42.74 26.91 26.27
C THR A 78 -41.64 26.33 25.38
N SER A 79 -41.99 25.37 24.52
CA SER A 79 -41.06 24.66 23.64
C SER A 79 -40.30 25.59 22.68
N ARG A 80 -39.02 25.26 22.47
CA ARG A 80 -38.21 25.65 21.30
C ARG A 80 -37.47 24.39 20.85
N GLU A 81 -37.67 23.96 19.61
CA GLU A 81 -36.97 22.78 19.09
C GLU A 81 -35.46 23.03 18.93
N PRO A 82 -34.60 22.01 19.13
CA PRO A 82 -33.16 22.18 19.00
C PRO A 82 -32.76 22.31 17.53
N LYS A 83 -31.97 23.35 17.19
CA LYS A 83 -31.36 23.51 15.86
C LYS A 83 -30.36 22.40 15.49
N GLU A 84 -29.93 21.62 16.49
CA GLU A 84 -28.86 20.62 16.40
C GLU A 84 -29.20 19.45 15.46
N TRP A 85 -30.45 18.97 15.48
CA TRP A 85 -30.91 17.87 14.61
C TRP A 85 -30.71 18.17 13.12
N ARG A 86 -31.01 19.40 12.69
CA ARG A 86 -30.87 19.84 11.29
C ARG A 86 -29.42 19.89 10.81
N PHE A 87 -28.44 19.93 11.72
CA PHE A 87 -27.03 19.82 11.35
C PHE A 87 -26.65 18.36 11.08
N ILE A 88 -27.14 17.44 11.93
CA ILE A 88 -26.94 16.00 11.81
C ILE A 88 -27.54 15.48 10.50
N ASP A 89 -28.76 15.89 10.14
CA ASP A 89 -29.41 15.54 8.87
C ASP A 89 -28.54 15.94 7.66
N ASN A 90 -28.04 17.18 7.64
CA ASN A 90 -27.16 17.67 6.58
C ASN A 90 -25.84 16.90 6.51
N CYS A 91 -25.24 16.54 7.64
CA CYS A 91 -24.04 15.70 7.66
C CYS A 91 -24.28 14.32 7.05
N PHE A 92 -25.41 13.66 7.38
CA PHE A 92 -25.76 12.37 6.76
C PHE A 92 -26.03 12.50 5.26
N TRP A 93 -26.68 13.58 4.80
CA TRP A 93 -26.85 13.84 3.36
C TRP A 93 -25.52 14.06 2.63
N ILE A 94 -24.56 14.79 3.23
CA ILE A 94 -23.23 15.00 2.66
C ILE A 94 -22.44 13.69 2.60
N ILE A 95 -22.46 12.88 3.68
CA ILE A 95 -21.82 11.56 3.72
C ILE A 95 -22.46 10.63 2.66
N GLY A 96 -23.79 10.63 2.56
CA GLY A 96 -24.53 9.88 1.54
C GLY A 96 -24.14 10.30 0.12
N TYR A 97 -24.05 11.61 -0.16
CA TYR A 97 -23.64 12.12 -1.46
C TYR A 97 -22.18 11.81 -1.79
N LEU A 98 -21.26 11.91 -0.84
CA LEU A 98 -19.85 11.52 -1.01
C LEU A 98 -19.71 10.01 -1.26
N CYS A 99 -20.44 9.17 -0.52
CA CYS A 99 -20.46 7.73 -0.75
C CYS A 99 -21.07 7.38 -2.13
N ILE A 100 -22.21 7.98 -2.50
CA ILE A 100 -22.87 7.72 -3.78
C ILE A 100 -21.99 8.20 -4.95
N THR A 101 -21.40 9.40 -4.88
CA THR A 101 -20.51 9.91 -5.94
C THR A 101 -19.20 9.11 -6.02
N TRP A 102 -18.64 8.65 -4.91
CA TRP A 102 -17.46 7.77 -4.92
C TRP A 102 -17.79 6.38 -5.50
N TRP A 103 -18.95 5.81 -5.16
CA TRP A 103 -19.44 4.57 -5.78
C TRP A 103 -19.76 4.74 -7.26
N LEU A 104 -20.39 5.83 -7.67
CA LEU A 104 -20.63 6.16 -9.08
C LEU A 104 -19.32 6.37 -9.83
N LEU A 105 -18.31 7.02 -9.23
CA LEU A 105 -17.00 7.21 -9.84
C LEU A 105 -16.25 5.88 -9.96
N LEU A 106 -16.25 5.02 -8.94
CA LEU A 106 -15.68 3.67 -9.03
C LEU A 106 -16.41 2.80 -10.07
N PHE A 107 -17.73 2.86 -10.10
CA PHE A 107 -18.55 2.17 -11.10
C PHE A 107 -18.22 2.66 -12.51
N LEU A 108 -18.26 3.97 -12.75
CA LEU A 108 -17.90 4.58 -14.03
C LEU A 108 -16.46 4.25 -14.43
N CYS A 109 -15.49 4.32 -13.52
CA CYS A 109 -14.10 3.92 -13.80
C CYS A 109 -13.92 2.43 -14.10
N ASN A 110 -14.74 1.55 -13.50
CA ASN A 110 -14.74 0.11 -13.80
C ASN A 110 -15.48 -0.23 -15.11
N PHE A 111 -16.41 0.63 -15.57
CA PHE A 111 -17.09 0.51 -16.87
C PHE A 111 -16.37 1.29 -18.02
N LEU A 112 -15.49 2.23 -17.69
CA LEU A 112 -14.66 2.97 -18.65
C LEU A 112 -13.59 2.19 -19.46
N PRO A 113 -13.13 0.97 -19.08
CA PRO A 113 -12.05 0.29 -19.83
C PRO A 113 -12.35 -0.03 -21.30
N ALA A 114 -13.60 0.14 -21.76
CA ALA A 114 -14.04 -0.25 -23.09
C ALA A 114 -14.26 0.91 -24.10
N ILE A 115 -14.26 2.19 -23.67
CA ILE A 115 -14.85 3.29 -24.48
C ILE A 115 -13.93 4.53 -24.64
N LEU A 116 -12.60 4.35 -24.63
CA LEU A 116 -11.63 5.40 -24.98
C LEU A 116 -10.82 5.03 -26.24
N PRO A 117 -11.39 5.19 -27.46
CA PRO A 117 -10.69 4.93 -28.72
C PRO A 117 -9.56 5.95 -28.93
N GLY A 118 -8.37 5.61 -28.44
CA GLY A 118 -7.18 6.46 -28.52
C GLY A 118 -6.09 6.08 -27.52
N PHE A 119 -6.47 5.54 -26.36
CA PHE A 119 -5.51 4.96 -25.40
C PHE A 119 -4.99 3.61 -25.89
N LYS A 120 -4.01 3.64 -26.80
CA LYS A 120 -3.14 2.49 -27.04
C LYS A 120 -2.36 2.22 -25.75
N LEU A 121 -2.70 1.13 -25.07
CA LEU A 121 -1.91 0.64 -23.94
C LEU A 121 -0.46 0.42 -24.41
N ALA A 122 0.52 0.88 -23.61
CA ALA A 122 1.92 0.74 -23.97
C ALA A 122 2.28 -0.74 -24.17
N GLU A 123 2.82 -1.08 -25.34
CA GLU A 123 3.18 -2.46 -25.67
C GLU A 123 4.30 -2.94 -24.75
N LEU A 124 4.08 -4.10 -24.10
CA LEU A 124 5.09 -4.70 -23.24
C LEU A 124 6.33 -5.06 -24.09
N PRO A 125 7.57 -4.79 -23.62
CA PRO A 125 8.79 -5.12 -24.35
C PRO A 125 8.84 -6.55 -24.92
N GLY A 126 8.36 -7.55 -24.18
CA GLY A 126 8.27 -8.94 -24.62
C GLY A 126 7.27 -9.18 -25.74
N SER A 127 6.16 -8.44 -25.78
CA SER A 127 5.23 -8.46 -26.92
C SER A 127 5.90 -7.89 -28.17
N ARG A 128 6.60 -6.76 -28.03
CA ARG A 128 7.38 -6.16 -29.13
C ARG A 128 8.47 -7.10 -29.63
N LEU A 129 9.28 -7.69 -28.74
CA LEU A 129 10.33 -8.63 -29.13
C LEU A 129 9.76 -9.89 -29.81
N LYS A 130 8.58 -10.36 -29.39
CA LYS A 130 7.87 -11.45 -30.08
C LYS A 130 7.44 -11.02 -31.50
N ASN A 131 6.94 -9.81 -31.66
CA ASN A 131 6.56 -9.24 -32.97
C ASN A 131 7.79 -8.99 -33.87
N GLU A 132 8.96 -8.75 -33.29
CA GLU A 132 10.28 -8.74 -33.96
C GLU A 132 10.83 -10.16 -34.24
N GLY A 133 10.09 -11.23 -33.87
CA GLY A 133 10.43 -12.63 -34.17
C GLY A 133 11.34 -13.32 -33.15
N LEU A 134 11.68 -12.68 -32.03
CA LEU A 134 12.55 -13.28 -31.01
C LEU A 134 11.83 -14.39 -30.23
N ASN A 135 12.59 -15.44 -29.93
CA ASN A 135 12.15 -16.61 -29.16
C ASN A 135 13.25 -17.00 -28.14
N ALA A 136 12.87 -17.72 -27.09
CA ALA A 136 13.80 -18.26 -26.09
C ALA A 136 14.82 -19.22 -26.72
N HIS A 137 16.09 -19.09 -26.36
CA HIS A 137 17.20 -19.84 -26.97
C HIS A 137 18.17 -20.43 -25.92
N TYR A 138 18.68 -19.59 -25.02
CA TYR A 138 19.57 -19.99 -23.92
C TYR A 138 18.82 -19.91 -22.58
N PRO A 139 19.07 -20.82 -21.63
CA PRO A 139 18.43 -20.75 -20.31
C PRO A 139 18.87 -19.50 -19.55
N VAL A 140 17.93 -18.87 -18.84
CA VAL A 140 18.17 -17.66 -18.04
C VAL A 140 18.26 -18.03 -16.56
N VAL A 141 19.33 -17.60 -15.89
CA VAL A 141 19.45 -17.67 -14.43
C VAL A 141 19.26 -16.28 -13.85
N LEU A 142 18.21 -16.11 -13.05
CA LEU A 142 17.96 -14.90 -12.27
C LEU A 142 18.60 -15.05 -10.89
N VAL A 143 19.47 -14.10 -10.52
CA VAL A 143 20.08 -14.03 -9.19
C VAL A 143 19.49 -12.79 -8.48
N PRO A 144 18.74 -12.96 -7.37
CA PRO A 144 18.18 -11.83 -6.64
C PRO A 144 19.28 -11.01 -5.94
N GLY A 145 19.05 -9.72 -5.73
CA GLY A 145 19.90 -8.89 -4.87
C GLY A 145 19.63 -9.11 -3.37
N ILE A 146 20.50 -8.57 -2.52
CA ILE A 146 20.28 -8.50 -1.07
C ILE A 146 18.88 -7.96 -0.75
N VAL A 147 18.22 -8.50 0.28
CA VAL A 147 16.83 -8.24 0.69
C VAL A 147 15.73 -8.45 -0.38
N THR A 148 16.03 -8.81 -1.63
CA THR A 148 14.97 -9.03 -2.66
C THR A 148 14.44 -10.46 -2.72
N GLY A 149 15.22 -11.44 -2.25
CA GLY A 149 14.78 -12.84 -2.16
C GLY A 149 13.92 -13.10 -0.91
N GLY A 150 12.80 -13.79 -1.08
CA GLY A 150 11.94 -14.22 0.04
C GLY A 150 12.61 -15.26 0.94
N LEU A 151 12.34 -15.21 2.24
CA LEU A 151 12.82 -16.17 3.25
C LEU A 151 11.64 -16.81 3.98
N GLU A 152 11.65 -18.14 4.13
CA GLU A 152 10.62 -18.92 4.82
C GLU A 152 11.15 -19.66 6.06
N LEU A 153 10.27 -19.85 7.05
CA LEU A 153 10.59 -20.50 8.32
C LEU A 153 10.43 -22.02 8.23
N TRP A 154 11.44 -22.77 8.63
CA TRP A 154 11.44 -24.24 8.70
C TRP A 154 11.45 -24.78 10.13
N GLU A 155 12.02 -24.04 11.07
CA GLU A 155 11.99 -24.36 12.51
C GLU A 155 12.03 -23.05 13.30
N GLY A 156 11.34 -22.97 14.43
CA GLY A 156 11.29 -21.76 15.23
C GLY A 156 10.74 -21.98 16.64
N LYS A 157 10.98 -21.00 17.50
CA LYS A 157 10.56 -20.97 18.91
C LYS A 157 9.05 -20.79 19.05
N PRO A 158 8.42 -21.07 20.20
CA PRO A 158 6.96 -21.04 20.36
C PRO A 158 6.25 -19.74 19.94
N CYS A 159 6.91 -18.57 20.01
CA CYS A 159 6.34 -17.32 19.51
C CYS A 159 6.08 -17.32 17.98
N SER A 160 6.70 -18.24 17.24
CA SER A 160 6.53 -18.44 15.80
C SER A 160 5.48 -19.51 15.45
N GLU A 161 4.73 -20.02 16.44
CA GLU A 161 3.70 -21.03 16.23
C GLU A 161 2.71 -20.61 15.12
N GLY A 162 2.46 -21.56 14.21
CA GLY A 162 1.65 -21.35 13.01
C GLY A 162 2.39 -20.73 11.82
N LEU A 163 3.70 -20.48 11.90
CA LEU A 163 4.50 -19.88 10.81
C LEU A 163 5.37 -20.86 10.00
N PHE A 164 5.32 -22.16 10.28
CA PHE A 164 6.02 -23.18 9.48
C PHE A 164 5.70 -23.07 7.99
N ARG A 165 6.75 -23.04 7.16
CA ARG A 165 6.76 -22.78 5.71
C ARG A 165 5.97 -21.55 5.27
N LYS A 166 5.84 -20.55 6.13
CA LYS A 166 5.40 -19.19 5.76
C LYS A 166 6.61 -18.28 5.61
N ARG A 167 6.47 -17.30 4.72
CA ARG A 167 7.49 -16.28 4.46
C ARG A 167 7.58 -15.30 5.62
N LEU A 168 8.74 -15.24 6.27
CA LEU A 168 9.09 -14.17 7.21
C LEU A 168 9.59 -12.91 6.49
N TRP A 169 10.12 -13.07 5.28
CA TRP A 169 10.58 -11.99 4.42
C TRP A 169 10.08 -12.22 2.99
N GLY A 170 9.70 -11.15 2.27
CA GLY A 170 9.10 -11.26 0.93
C GLY A 170 7.69 -11.89 0.93
N GLY A 171 6.84 -11.50 1.89
CA GLY A 171 5.49 -12.04 2.09
C GLY A 171 4.50 -11.01 2.66
N SER A 172 3.59 -11.46 3.54
CA SER A 172 2.66 -10.55 4.22
C SER A 172 3.32 -9.86 5.41
N PHE A 173 3.35 -8.52 5.41
CA PHE A 173 3.86 -7.72 6.53
C PHE A 173 3.03 -7.88 7.82
N ALA A 174 1.86 -8.53 7.79
CA ALA A 174 0.98 -8.67 8.95
C ALA A 174 1.65 -9.33 10.16
N GLU A 175 2.50 -10.35 9.95
CA GLU A 175 3.17 -11.04 11.05
C GLU A 175 4.26 -10.18 11.72
N ILE A 176 4.88 -9.26 10.97
CA ILE A 176 5.84 -8.28 11.49
C ILE A 176 5.15 -7.33 12.47
N PHE A 177 3.96 -6.85 12.12
CA PHE A 177 3.17 -5.98 13.01
C PHE A 177 2.57 -6.74 14.21
N LYS A 178 2.18 -8.01 14.05
CA LYS A 178 1.64 -8.84 15.15
C LYS A 178 2.69 -9.26 16.17
N ARG A 179 3.89 -9.65 15.73
CA ARG A 179 4.92 -10.29 16.57
C ARG A 179 6.34 -9.74 16.28
N PRO A 180 6.58 -8.41 16.37
CA PRO A 180 7.82 -7.79 15.87
C PRO A 180 9.11 -8.31 16.53
N LEU A 181 9.09 -8.57 17.84
CA LEU A 181 10.25 -9.12 18.55
C LEU A 181 10.55 -10.57 18.13
N CYS A 182 9.51 -11.40 17.98
CA CYS A 182 9.66 -12.78 17.52
C CYS A 182 10.19 -12.82 16.08
N TRP A 183 9.65 -11.98 15.20
CA TRP A 183 10.12 -11.85 13.82
C TRP A 183 11.59 -11.42 13.75
N LEU A 184 12.00 -10.44 14.59
CA LEU A 184 13.39 -10.00 14.67
C LEU A 184 14.31 -11.12 15.17
N GLU A 185 13.88 -11.87 16.19
CA GLU A 185 14.61 -13.03 16.70
C GLU A 185 14.81 -14.12 15.63
N HIS A 186 13.79 -14.40 14.80
CA HIS A 186 13.86 -15.45 13.78
C HIS A 186 14.58 -15.05 12.49
N LEU A 187 14.67 -13.75 12.18
CA LEU A 187 15.52 -13.28 11.08
C LEU A 187 16.96 -12.96 11.50
N SER A 188 17.22 -12.74 12.79
CA SER A 188 18.59 -12.53 13.29
C SER A 188 19.45 -13.77 13.07
N LEU A 189 20.72 -13.55 12.74
CA LEU A 189 21.74 -14.60 12.77
C LEU A 189 22.39 -14.64 14.15
N ASP A 190 22.96 -15.78 14.49
CA ASP A 190 23.81 -15.92 15.66
C ASP A 190 25.07 -15.02 15.53
N ASN A 191 25.48 -14.42 16.66
CA ASN A 191 26.49 -13.35 16.69
C ASN A 191 27.94 -13.88 16.63
N GLU A 192 28.18 -15.16 16.92
CA GLU A 192 29.52 -15.75 16.91
C GLU A 192 29.76 -16.56 15.63
N THR A 193 28.78 -17.35 15.19
CA THR A 193 28.86 -18.22 14.01
C THR A 193 28.39 -17.55 12.71
N GLY A 194 27.49 -16.56 12.79
CA GLY A 194 26.84 -15.99 11.61
C GLY A 194 25.91 -16.97 10.89
N LEU A 195 25.32 -17.94 11.60
CA LEU A 195 24.35 -18.93 11.08
C LEU A 195 22.96 -18.72 11.70
N ASP A 196 22.00 -19.57 11.38
CA ASP A 196 20.69 -19.58 12.06
C ASP A 196 20.89 -19.93 13.56
N PRO A 197 20.28 -19.21 14.53
CA PRO A 197 20.42 -19.53 15.95
C PRO A 197 19.82 -20.89 16.35
N PRO A 198 20.25 -21.52 17.46
CA PRO A 198 19.69 -22.79 17.92
C PRO A 198 18.17 -22.77 18.11
N GLY A 199 17.48 -23.80 17.61
CA GLY A 199 16.02 -23.91 17.60
C GLY A 199 15.32 -23.00 16.58
N ILE A 200 16.07 -22.42 15.63
CA ILE A 200 15.58 -21.62 14.51
C ILE A 200 16.24 -22.14 13.23
N ARG A 201 15.45 -22.32 12.17
CA ARG A 201 15.95 -22.56 10.80
C ARG A 201 15.15 -21.74 9.82
N VAL A 202 15.83 -20.85 9.11
CA VAL A 202 15.26 -20.07 8.01
C VAL A 202 15.95 -20.48 6.71
N ARG A 203 15.19 -20.50 5.62
CA ARG A 203 15.66 -20.89 4.28
C ARG A 203 15.18 -19.90 3.23
N ALA A 204 15.92 -19.80 2.13
CA ALA A 204 15.46 -19.06 0.96
C ALA A 204 14.25 -19.78 0.34
N VAL A 205 13.23 -19.01 -0.05
CA VAL A 205 12.12 -19.52 -0.86
C VAL A 205 12.69 -20.02 -2.20
N THR A 206 12.19 -21.13 -2.74
CA THR A 206 12.71 -21.76 -3.97
C THR A 206 11.90 -21.39 -5.22
N GLY A 207 12.58 -21.27 -6.37
CA GLY A 207 11.93 -21.07 -7.68
C GLY A 207 11.53 -19.61 -7.96
N LEU A 208 10.88 -19.35 -9.11
CA LEU A 208 10.58 -17.98 -9.56
C LEU A 208 9.81 -17.14 -8.52
N VAL A 209 8.94 -17.80 -7.75
CA VAL A 209 8.15 -17.19 -6.68
C VAL A 209 8.98 -16.57 -5.54
N ALA A 210 10.28 -16.88 -5.48
CA ALA A 210 11.20 -16.32 -4.49
C ALA A 210 11.54 -14.84 -4.74
N GLY A 211 11.28 -14.30 -5.94
CA GLY A 211 11.63 -12.93 -6.31
C GLY A 211 10.72 -12.27 -7.33
N ASP A 212 9.65 -12.91 -7.80
CA ASP A 212 8.68 -12.28 -8.70
C ASP A 212 7.97 -11.09 -8.02
N TYR A 213 7.27 -11.36 -6.92
CA TYR A 213 6.60 -10.41 -6.04
C TYR A 213 7.16 -10.51 -4.62
N PHE A 214 7.55 -9.35 -4.08
CA PHE A 214 8.01 -9.26 -2.70
C PHE A 214 6.85 -9.11 -1.72
N ALA A 215 5.78 -8.43 -2.14
CA ALA A 215 4.55 -8.29 -1.37
C ALA A 215 3.37 -8.06 -2.34
N PRO A 216 2.11 -8.20 -1.90
CA PRO A 216 0.94 -7.84 -2.72
C PRO A 216 1.06 -6.40 -3.25
N GLY A 217 0.99 -6.23 -4.57
CA GLY A 217 1.15 -4.93 -5.24
C GLY A 217 2.60 -4.46 -5.43
N TYR A 218 3.61 -5.19 -4.94
CA TYR A 218 5.03 -4.82 -5.08
C TYR A 218 5.84 -5.93 -5.78
N PHE A 219 6.10 -5.70 -7.07
CA PHE A 219 6.91 -6.56 -7.93
C PHE A 219 8.41 -6.26 -7.80
N VAL A 220 9.25 -7.28 -7.97
CA VAL A 220 10.69 -7.11 -8.19
C VAL A 220 11.04 -7.68 -9.57
N TRP A 221 10.97 -8.99 -9.76
CA TRP A 221 11.26 -9.64 -11.04
C TRP A 221 10.02 -9.98 -11.87
N ALA A 222 8.79 -9.90 -11.33
CA ALA A 222 7.57 -10.34 -12.02
C ALA A 222 7.41 -9.74 -13.43
N ASN A 223 7.62 -8.43 -13.58
CA ASN A 223 7.49 -7.77 -14.88
C ASN A 223 8.53 -8.29 -15.88
N LEU A 224 9.77 -8.59 -15.45
CA LEU A 224 10.77 -9.19 -16.36
C LEU A 224 10.36 -10.61 -16.75
N ILE A 225 9.91 -11.41 -15.79
CA ILE A 225 9.46 -12.79 -16.01
C ILE A 225 8.26 -12.82 -16.98
N GLU A 226 7.29 -11.90 -16.85
CA GLU A 226 6.17 -11.79 -17.79
C GLU A 226 6.63 -11.41 -19.21
N ASN A 227 7.60 -10.51 -19.33
CA ASN A 227 8.16 -10.10 -20.63
C ASN A 227 8.94 -11.26 -21.30
N LEU A 228 9.74 -12.01 -20.53
CA LEU A 228 10.40 -13.22 -21.02
C LEU A 228 9.36 -14.30 -21.43
N ALA A 229 8.26 -14.45 -20.69
CA ALA A 229 7.21 -15.40 -21.04
C ALA A 229 6.53 -15.12 -22.39
N LYS A 230 6.46 -13.84 -22.84
CA LYS A 230 5.90 -13.52 -24.17
C LYS A 230 6.69 -14.18 -25.32
N ILE A 231 8.02 -14.28 -25.17
CA ILE A 231 8.96 -14.88 -26.13
C ILE A 231 9.28 -16.35 -25.84
N GLY A 232 8.46 -17.06 -25.06
CA GLY A 232 8.56 -18.52 -24.90
C GLY A 232 9.47 -19.02 -23.77
N TYR A 233 9.75 -18.18 -22.76
CA TYR A 233 10.34 -18.64 -21.51
C TYR A 233 9.30 -19.15 -20.49
N GLU A 234 9.67 -20.16 -19.71
CA GLU A 234 8.85 -20.89 -18.72
C GLU A 234 9.73 -21.37 -17.55
N GLN A 235 9.18 -22.00 -16.50
CA GLN A 235 10.01 -22.58 -15.42
C GLN A 235 11.04 -23.63 -15.88
N LYS A 236 10.91 -24.20 -17.09
CA LYS A 236 11.88 -25.16 -17.66
C LYS A 236 13.16 -24.52 -18.20
N ASN A 237 13.16 -23.21 -18.48
CA ASN A 237 14.30 -22.48 -19.04
C ASN A 237 14.55 -21.09 -18.39
N ILE A 238 13.78 -20.69 -17.37
CA ILE A 238 14.19 -19.69 -16.38
C ILE A 238 14.36 -20.38 -15.01
N TYR A 239 15.54 -20.24 -14.42
CA TYR A 239 15.80 -20.61 -13.03
C TYR A 239 15.99 -19.36 -12.16
N MET A 240 15.49 -19.39 -10.92
CA MET A 240 15.76 -18.38 -9.89
C MET A 240 16.72 -18.98 -8.88
N ALA A 241 17.97 -18.53 -8.90
CA ALA A 241 19.02 -18.92 -7.97
C ALA A 241 18.89 -18.12 -6.66
N SER A 242 17.81 -18.36 -5.92
CA SER A 242 17.58 -17.74 -4.62
C SER A 242 18.54 -18.26 -3.55
N TYR A 243 18.97 -17.37 -2.65
CA TYR A 243 19.91 -17.66 -1.56
C TYR A 243 19.53 -16.86 -0.31
N ASP A 244 20.06 -17.30 0.83
CA ASP A 244 19.86 -16.65 2.12
C ASP A 244 20.80 -15.43 2.23
N TRP A 245 20.34 -14.29 1.71
CA TRP A 245 21.10 -13.03 1.60
C TRP A 245 21.55 -12.42 2.93
N ARG A 246 21.19 -13.03 4.08
CA ARG A 246 21.72 -12.67 5.41
C ARG A 246 23.13 -13.23 5.62
N LEU A 247 23.43 -14.39 5.04
CA LEU A 247 24.66 -15.15 5.28
C LEU A 247 25.86 -14.56 4.53
N SER A 248 27.05 -14.80 5.07
CA SER A 248 28.30 -14.60 4.33
C SER A 248 28.47 -15.68 3.25
N PHE A 249 29.30 -15.42 2.24
CA PHE A 249 29.59 -16.40 1.19
C PHE A 249 30.19 -17.71 1.76
N PRO A 250 31.19 -17.70 2.67
CA PRO A 250 31.68 -18.93 3.31
C PRO A 250 30.59 -19.67 4.09
N ASN A 251 29.73 -18.97 4.84
CA ASN A 251 28.66 -19.59 5.61
C ASN A 251 27.59 -20.23 4.71
N THR A 252 27.39 -19.68 3.51
CA THR A 252 26.48 -20.24 2.50
C THR A 252 27.00 -21.58 1.97
N GLU A 253 28.28 -21.66 1.61
CA GLU A 253 28.89 -22.91 1.14
C GLU A 253 29.02 -23.95 2.27
N LEU A 254 29.29 -23.54 3.51
CA LEU A 254 29.28 -24.43 4.68
C LEU A 254 27.89 -25.03 4.93
N LYS A 255 26.84 -24.20 4.98
CA LYS A 255 25.43 -24.63 5.16
C LYS A 255 25.01 -25.62 4.08
N LYS A 256 25.30 -25.31 2.81
CA LYS A 256 25.06 -26.20 1.66
C LYS A 256 25.84 -27.53 1.76
N SER A 257 27.09 -27.47 2.21
CA SER A 257 27.92 -28.66 2.43
C SER A 257 27.46 -29.51 3.61
N GLN A 258 26.72 -28.95 4.58
CA GLN A 258 26.06 -29.71 5.64
C GLN A 258 24.81 -30.40 5.11
N GLU A 259 23.93 -29.65 4.42
CA GLU A 259 22.68 -30.16 3.85
C GLU A 259 22.89 -31.31 2.84
N ILE A 260 23.99 -31.30 2.07
CA ILE A 260 24.37 -32.43 1.20
C ILE A 260 24.76 -33.67 2.02
N ARG A 261 25.59 -33.51 3.07
CA ARG A 261 26.04 -34.65 3.90
C ARG A 261 24.94 -35.22 4.78
N GLU A 262 23.95 -34.42 5.17
CA GLU A 262 22.74 -34.91 5.84
C GLU A 262 21.91 -35.80 4.90
N PHE A 263 21.82 -35.45 3.61
CA PHE A 263 21.13 -36.25 2.58
C PHE A 263 21.90 -37.53 2.17
N GLU A 264 23.23 -37.52 2.20
CA GLU A 264 24.04 -38.73 1.92
C GLU A 264 24.00 -39.78 3.04
N VAL A 265 23.45 -39.44 4.21
CA VAL A 265 23.40 -40.28 5.42
C VAL A 265 21.97 -40.75 5.76
N SER A 266 20.95 -40.27 5.03
CA SER A 266 19.52 -40.53 5.26
C SER A 266 18.89 -41.55 4.31
#